data_AF-A0A3D4QN62-F1
#
_entry.id   AF-A0A3D4QN62-F1
#
_cell.length_a   1.000
_cell.length_b   1.000
_cell.length_c   1.000
_cell.angle_alpha   90.00
_cell.angle_beta   90.00
_cell.angle_gamma   90.00
#
_symmetry.space_group_name_H-M   'P 1'
#
loop_
_entity.id
_entity.type
_entity.pdbx_description
1 polymer ?
#
loop_
_entity_poly.entity_id
_entity_poly.type
_entity_poly.pdbx_seq_one_letter_code
_entity_poly.pdbx_strand_id
1 'polypeptide(L)'
;ISKQLWDSLSPELQAVLEEAAYAGRDACREANLKVEEEGAAICEEAGCKINYADKEAFKETAPAIYEMFADQIGQEYIDKFIAEQD
;
A
#
# COMPACT_ATOMS: atom_id res chain seq x y z
N ILE A 1 6.27 -10.33 -12.96
CA ILE A 1 6.75 -11.04 -14.17
C ILE A 1 8.11 -10.48 -14.58
N SER A 2 9.01 -11.25 -15.19
CA SER A 2 10.30 -10.71 -15.67
C SER A 2 10.10 -9.87 -16.94
N LYS A 3 10.92 -8.83 -17.14
CA LYS A 3 10.84 -7.98 -18.34
C LYS A 3 11.05 -8.77 -19.63
N GLN A 4 12.00 -9.70 -19.64
CA GLN A 4 12.24 -10.56 -20.82
C GLN A 4 11.00 -11.37 -21.21
N LEU A 5 10.29 -11.93 -20.22
CA LEU A 5 9.06 -12.67 -20.50
C LEU A 5 7.96 -11.73 -20.97
N TRP A 6 7.75 -10.60 -20.30
CA TRP A 6 6.76 -9.60 -20.67
C TRP A 6 6.93 -9.11 -22.12
N ASP A 7 8.15 -8.72 -22.50
CA ASP A 7 8.47 -8.21 -23.83
C ASP A 7 8.32 -9.28 -24.93
N SER A 8 8.32 -10.58 -24.57
CA SER A 8 8.11 -11.67 -25.52
C SER A 8 6.64 -11.98 -25.83
N LEU A 9 5.71 -11.41 -25.05
CA LEU A 9 4.27 -11.63 -25.22
C LEU A 9 3.68 -10.73 -26.30
N SER A 10 2.59 -11.18 -26.92
CA SER A 10 1.81 -10.31 -27.81
C SER A 10 1.13 -9.19 -27.00
N PRO A 11 0.78 -8.06 -27.63
CA PRO A 11 0.03 -6.99 -26.97
C PRO A 11 -1.30 -7.48 -26.36
N GLU A 12 -1.97 -8.44 -27.01
CA GLU A 12 -3.19 -9.06 -26.49
C GLU A 12 -2.93 -9.84 -25.19
N LEU A 13 -1.86 -10.64 -25.14
CA LEU A 13 -1.50 -11.39 -23.93
C LEU A 13 -0.99 -10.46 -22.81
N GLN A 14 -0.30 -9.38 -23.15
CA GLN A 14 0.07 -8.34 -22.19
C GLN A 14 -1.18 -7.73 -21.55
N ALA A 15 -2.17 -7.34 -22.35
CA ALA A 15 -3.43 -6.78 -21.87
C ALA A 15 -4.18 -7.76 -20.94
N VAL A 16 -4.30 -9.04 -21.34
CA VAL A 16 -4.93 -10.08 -20.50
C VAL A 16 -4.22 -10.25 -19.16
N LEU A 17 -2.88 -10.23 -19.16
CA LEU A 17 -2.11 -10.32 -17.92
C LEU A 17 -2.25 -9.09 -17.02
N GLU A 18 -2.31 -7.89 -17.59
CA GLU A 18 -2.58 -6.65 -16.85
C GLU A 18 -3.97 -6.67 -16.21
N GLU A 19 -5.00 -7.04 -16.98
CA GLU A 19 -6.37 -7.17 -16.46
C GLU A 19 -6.44 -8.20 -15.32
N ALA A 20 -5.82 -9.36 -15.50
CA ALA A 20 -5.75 -10.38 -14.46
C ALA A 20 -4.97 -9.89 -13.22
N ALA A 21 -3.90 -9.11 -13.41
CA ALA A 21 -3.15 -8.54 -12.30
C ALA A 21 -3.98 -7.52 -11.51
N TYR A 22 -4.77 -6.67 -12.18
CA TYR A 22 -5.67 -5.73 -11.51
C TYR A 22 -6.80 -6.45 -10.77
N ALA A 23 -7.44 -7.44 -11.40
CA ALA A 23 -8.48 -8.24 -10.75
C ALA A 23 -7.94 -8.97 -9.51
N GLY A 24 -6.75 -9.57 -9.62
CA GLY A 24 -6.08 -10.24 -8.50
C GLY A 24 -5.69 -9.28 -7.38
N ARG A 25 -5.18 -8.09 -7.72
CA ARG A 25 -4.86 -7.01 -6.78
C ARG A 25 -6.09 -6.60 -5.97
N ASP A 26 -7.22 -6.40 -6.62
CA ASP A 26 -8.45 -5.92 -5.98
C ASP A 26 -9.06 -7.00 -5.08
N ALA A 27 -9.14 -8.24 -5.55
CA ALA A 27 -9.57 -9.39 -4.74
C ALA A 27 -8.65 -9.60 -3.52
N CYS A 28 -7.35 -9.43 -3.68
CA CYS A 28 -6.39 -9.54 -2.57
C CYS A 28 -6.59 -8.43 -1.53
N ARG A 29 -6.83 -7.18 -1.96
CA ARG A 29 -7.11 -6.07 -1.02
C ARG A 29 -8.39 -6.31 -0.23
N GLU A 30 -9.45 -6.74 -0.89
CA GLU A 30 -10.71 -7.08 -0.22
C GLU A 30 -10.52 -8.20 0.81
N ALA A 31 -9.81 -9.27 0.42
CA ALA A 31 -9.52 -10.37 1.33
C ALA A 31 -8.66 -9.94 2.53
N ASN A 32 -7.64 -9.10 2.30
CA ASN A 32 -6.79 -8.60 3.38
C ASN A 32 -7.58 -7.72 4.36
N LEU A 33 -8.43 -6.81 3.88
CA LEU A 33 -9.27 -5.98 4.75
C LEU A 33 -10.17 -6.84 5.64
N LYS A 34 -10.78 -7.89 5.08
CA LYS A 34 -11.59 -8.83 5.83
C LYS A 34 -10.77 -9.55 6.93
N VAL A 35 -9.57 -10.02 6.59
CA VAL A 35 -8.70 -10.72 7.55
C VAL A 35 -8.16 -9.76 8.62
N GLU A 36 -7.93 -8.49 8.30
CA GLU A 36 -7.55 -7.46 9.28
C GLU A 36 -8.66 -7.23 10.32
N GLU A 37 -9.93 -7.17 9.88
CA GLU A 37 -11.09 -7.07 10.78
C GLU A 37 -11.21 -8.30 11.69
N GLU A 38 -11.07 -9.51 11.13
CA GLU A 38 -11.05 -10.76 11.90
C GLU A 38 -9.87 -10.78 12.90
N GLY A 39 -8.71 -10.26 12.50
CA GLY A 39 -7.51 -10.18 13.34
C GLY A 39 -7.71 -9.29 14.57
N ALA A 40 -8.40 -8.16 14.44
CA ALA A 40 -8.71 -7.30 15.56
C ALA A 40 -9.58 -8.02 16.61
N ALA A 41 -10.59 -8.78 16.15
CA ALA A 41 -11.44 -9.58 17.03
C ALA A 41 -10.64 -10.66 17.78
N ILE A 42 -9.73 -11.36 17.08
CA ILE A 42 -8.84 -12.35 17.71
C ILE A 42 -8.02 -11.72 18.83
N CYS A 43 -7.48 -10.51 18.62
CA CYS A 43 -6.74 -9.79 19.65
C CYS A 43 -7.62 -9.47 20.87
N GLU A 44 -8.85 -9.00 20.66
CA GLU A 44 -9.80 -8.70 21.74
C GLU A 44 -10.19 -9.95 22.53
N GLU A 45 -10.48 -11.06 21.84
CA GLU A 45 -10.79 -12.36 22.45
C GLU A 45 -9.62 -12.92 23.27
N ALA A 46 -8.39 -12.67 22.82
CA ALA A 46 -7.18 -13.01 23.57
C ALA A 46 -6.94 -12.09 24.80
N GLY A 47 -7.81 -11.10 25.04
CA GLY A 47 -7.77 -10.19 26.16
C GLY A 47 -6.99 -8.89 25.90
N CYS A 48 -6.62 -8.60 24.65
CA CYS A 48 -6.04 -7.31 24.31
C CYS A 48 -7.10 -6.21 24.30
N LYS A 49 -6.68 -5.00 24.66
CA LYS A 49 -7.49 -3.79 24.46
C LYS A 49 -7.06 -3.12 23.17
N ILE A 50 -7.96 -2.97 22.22
CA ILE A 50 -7.72 -2.18 21.01
C ILE A 50 -7.90 -0.69 21.32
N ASN A 51 -6.95 0.14 20.85
CA ASN A 51 -7.00 1.60 20.98
C ASN A 51 -6.96 2.27 19.61
N TYR A 52 -7.70 3.36 19.48
CA TYR A 52 -7.71 4.19 18.28
C TYR A 52 -6.90 5.45 18.56
N ALA A 53 -5.75 5.57 17.90
CA ALA A 53 -4.86 6.72 18.04
C ALA A 53 -5.31 7.88 17.14
N ASP A 54 -4.96 9.11 17.53
CA ASP A 54 -5.12 10.29 16.69
C ASP A 54 -4.10 10.25 15.55
N LYS A 55 -4.52 9.75 14.38
CA LYS A 55 -3.64 9.57 13.22
C LYS A 55 -3.07 10.89 12.71
N GLU A 56 -3.77 12.01 12.88
CA GLU A 56 -3.29 13.33 12.41
C GLU A 56 -2.09 13.78 13.24
N ALA A 57 -2.13 13.60 14.56
CA ALA A 57 -0.98 13.88 15.42
C ALA A 57 0.27 13.07 15.03
N PHE A 58 0.11 11.85 14.50
CA PHE A 58 1.25 11.07 13.97
C PHE A 58 1.73 11.61 12.63
N LYS A 59 0.82 11.98 11.72
CA LYS A 59 1.19 12.59 10.43
C LYS A 59 1.99 13.88 10.62
N GLU A 60 1.66 14.70 11.61
CA GLU A 60 2.41 15.91 11.94
C GLU A 60 3.88 15.65 12.30
N THR A 61 4.22 14.43 12.73
CA THR A 61 5.63 14.02 13.01
C THR A 61 6.35 13.44 11.80
N ALA A 62 5.63 13.07 10.75
CA ALA A 62 6.18 12.46 9.55
C ALA A 62 7.17 13.33 8.74
N PRO A 63 7.11 14.70 8.75
CA PRO A 63 8.04 15.53 8.00
C PRO A 63 9.53 15.24 8.26
N ALA A 64 9.90 14.94 9.52
CA ALA A 64 11.28 14.59 9.85
C ALA A 64 11.75 13.32 9.14
N ILE A 65 10.86 12.34 8.94
CA ILE A 65 11.18 11.11 8.20
C ILE A 65 11.30 11.41 6.71
N TYR A 66 10.44 12.26 6.16
CA TYR A 66 10.54 12.66 4.76
C TYR A 66 11.88 13.36 4.47
N GLU A 67 12.30 14.30 5.33
CA GLU A 67 13.60 14.95 5.22
C GLU A 67 14.77 13.96 5.28
N MET A 68 14.70 12.96 6.18
CA MET A 68 15.75 11.92 6.30
C MET A 68 15.97 11.15 4.99
N PHE A 69 14.94 10.99 4.16
CA PHE A 69 15.02 10.20 2.93
C PHE A 69 15.02 11.05 1.65
N ALA A 70 14.94 12.38 1.75
CA ALA A 70 14.84 13.29 0.62
C ALA A 70 16.00 13.14 -0.37
N ASP A 71 17.23 12.97 0.11
CA ASP A 71 18.40 12.78 -0.76
C ASP A 71 18.39 11.44 -1.50
N GLN A 72 17.74 10.41 -0.94
CA GLN A 72 17.70 9.07 -1.52
C GLN A 72 16.54 8.89 -2.49
N ILE A 73 15.39 9.45 -2.15
CA ILE A 73 14.15 9.30 -2.92
C ILE A 73 14.02 10.43 -3.94
N GLY A 74 14.56 11.61 -3.63
CA GLY A 74 14.37 12.85 -4.38
C GLY A 74 13.22 13.66 -3.78
N GLN A 75 13.51 14.91 -3.37
CA GLN A 75 12.53 15.81 -2.76
C GLN A 75 11.26 15.96 -3.61
N GLU A 76 11.41 16.03 -4.93
CA GLU A 76 10.28 16.15 -5.87
C GLU A 76 9.27 14.99 -5.81
N TYR A 77 9.71 13.78 -5.46
CA TYR A 77 8.84 12.61 -5.33
C TYR A 77 8.19 12.56 -3.94
N ILE A 78 8.90 13.03 -2.91
CA ILE A 78 8.33 13.22 -1.57
C ILE A 78 7.22 14.27 -1.62
N ASP A 79 7.47 15.42 -2.26
CA ASP A 79 6.47 16.49 -2.37
C ASP A 79 5.21 16.01 -3.11
N LYS A 80 5.38 15.24 -4.20
CA LYS A 80 4.27 14.60 -4.92
C LYS A 80 3.52 13.60 -4.04
N PHE A 81 4.23 12.78 -3.27
CA PHE A 81 3.59 11.83 -2.38
C PHE A 81 2.74 12.56 -1.32
N ILE A 82 3.29 13.59 -0.67
CA ILE A 82 2.61 14.38 0.36
C ILE A 82 1.36 15.06 -0.21
N ALA A 83 1.44 15.65 -1.42
CA ALA A 83 0.31 16.32 -2.06
C ALA A 83 -0.87 15.39 -2.39
N GLU A 84 -0.63 14.08 -2.49
CA GLU A 84 -1.65 13.05 -2.76
C GLU A 84 -2.19 12.40 -1.47
N GLN A 85 -1.75 12.86 -0.29
CA GLN A 85 -2.27 12.39 1.01
C GLN A 85 -3.48 13.20 1.53
N ASP A 86 -3.88 14.27 0.82
CA ASP A 86 -5.05 15.11 1.12
C ASP A 86 -6.38 14.47 0.68
#